data_AF-A0A3D2F0Y1-F1
#
_entry.id   AF-A0A3D2F0Y1-F1
#
_cell.length_a   1.000
_cell.length_b   1.000
_cell.length_c   1.000
_cell.angle_alpha   90.00
_cell.angle_beta   90.00
_cell.angle_gamma   90.00
#
_symmetry.space_group_name_H-M   'P 1'
#
loop_
_entity.id
_entity.type
_entity.pdbx_description
1 polymer ?
#
loop_
_entity_poly.entity_id
_entity_poly.type
_entity_poly.pdbx_seq_one_letter_code
_entity_poly.pdbx_strand_id
1 'polypeptide(L)'
;MSIILNQVIIKKLPNASGVYMFLDKKGVILYVGRATSLRSRVASYFRADTSESKREMINQASRLKHIETETVIDSVVLEANLIKKHWPKYNVKDKDNRSFSYIVLDKGDYPAPIVARARELKKFPSSGFKIFGPYGSSKIAGDVLEL
;
A
#
# COMPACT_ATOMS: atom_id res chain seq x y z
N MET A 1 -2.70 -28.72 -8.31
CA MET A 1 -1.54 -28.12 -7.61
C MET A 1 -1.02 -26.94 -8.42
N SER A 2 -1.18 -25.70 -7.95
CA SER A 2 -0.60 -24.52 -8.62
C SER A 2 0.79 -24.27 -8.03
N ILE A 3 1.82 -24.69 -8.77
CA ILE A 3 3.24 -24.79 -8.35
C ILE A 3 4.01 -23.46 -8.47
N ILE A 4 3.38 -22.34 -8.83
CA ILE A 4 4.09 -21.20 -9.45
C ILE A 4 4.54 -20.11 -8.45
N LEU A 5 4.77 -20.45 -7.19
CA LEU A 5 5.42 -19.54 -6.22
C LEU A 5 6.50 -20.29 -5.42
N ASN A 6 7.54 -20.73 -6.13
CA ASN A 6 8.67 -21.41 -5.50
C ASN A 6 9.69 -20.41 -4.91
N GLN A 7 10.63 -20.94 -4.13
CA GLN A 7 11.77 -20.21 -3.56
C GLN A 7 12.56 -19.37 -4.58
N VAL A 8 12.55 -19.75 -5.86
CA VAL A 8 13.28 -19.05 -6.94
C VAL A 8 12.65 -17.68 -7.22
N ILE A 9 11.33 -17.57 -7.22
CA ILE A 9 10.63 -16.27 -7.42
C ILE A 9 10.91 -15.32 -6.25
N ILE A 10 10.93 -15.84 -5.02
CA ILE A 10 11.22 -15.05 -3.82
C ILE A 10 12.62 -14.44 -3.90
N LYS A 11 13.62 -15.21 -4.35
CA LYS A 11 15.01 -14.72 -4.50
C LYS A 11 15.13 -13.58 -5.53
N LYS A 12 14.25 -13.52 -6.52
CA LYS A 12 14.22 -12.46 -7.53
C LYS A 12 13.52 -11.18 -7.06
N LEU A 13 12.83 -11.21 -5.92
CA LEU A 13 12.21 -10.00 -5.38
C LEU A 13 13.26 -9.05 -4.80
N PRO A 14 13.07 -7.73 -4.98
CA PRO A 14 13.96 -6.73 -4.42
C PRO A 14 13.82 -6.68 -2.88
N ASN A 15 14.90 -6.25 -2.23
CA ASN A 15 14.88 -5.91 -0.81
C ASN A 15 14.50 -4.44 -0.62
N ALA A 16 13.39 -4.04 -1.23
CA ALA A 16 12.91 -2.66 -1.27
C ALA A 16 11.45 -2.57 -0.80
N SER A 17 11.01 -1.36 -0.47
CA SER A 17 9.62 -1.10 -0.13
C SER A 17 8.75 -1.16 -1.40
N GLY A 18 7.49 -1.55 -1.22
CA GLY A 18 6.56 -1.60 -2.33
C GLY A 18 5.29 -2.36 -2.01
N VAL A 19 4.51 -2.60 -3.06
CA VAL A 19 3.26 -3.34 -3.02
C VAL A 19 3.38 -4.60 -3.86
N TYR A 20 2.88 -5.72 -3.37
CA TYR A 20 2.80 -6.99 -4.08
C TYR A 20 1.34 -7.43 -4.29
N MET A 21 1.11 -8.21 -5.33
CA MET A 21 -0.20 -8.68 -5.75
C MET A 21 -0.14 -10.16 -6.09
N PHE A 22 -1.01 -10.95 -5.46
CA PHE A 22 -1.25 -12.33 -5.86
C PHE A 22 -2.40 -12.37 -6.87
N LEU A 23 -2.18 -13.04 -8.01
CA LEU A 23 -3.15 -13.14 -9.09
C LEU A 23 -3.46 -14.60 -9.42
N ASP A 24 -4.70 -14.89 -9.78
CA ASP A 24 -5.11 -16.20 -10.28
C ASP A 24 -4.64 -16.45 -11.72
N LYS A 25 -5.02 -17.60 -12.30
CA LYS A 25 -4.66 -17.97 -13.69
C LYS A 25 -5.28 -17.07 -14.76
N LYS A 26 -6.40 -16.41 -14.45
CA LYS A 26 -7.10 -15.48 -15.34
C LYS A 26 -6.57 -14.05 -15.20
N GLY A 27 -5.63 -13.81 -14.28
CA GLY A 27 -5.06 -12.50 -14.01
C GLY A 27 -5.91 -11.64 -13.06
N VAL A 28 -6.90 -12.23 -12.37
CA VAL A 28 -7.68 -11.54 -11.34
C VAL A 28 -6.83 -11.38 -10.09
N ILE A 29 -6.82 -10.19 -9.51
CA ILE A 29 -6.10 -9.91 -8.27
C ILE A 29 -6.86 -10.54 -7.10
N LEU A 30 -6.24 -11.53 -6.47
CA LEU A 30 -6.77 -12.24 -5.30
C LEU A 30 -6.47 -11.48 -4.01
N TYR A 31 -5.29 -10.85 -3.95
CA TYR A 31 -4.82 -10.10 -2.79
C TYR A 31 -3.79 -9.05 -3.17
N VAL A 32 -3.79 -7.94 -2.44
CA VAL A 32 -2.80 -6.86 -2.48
C VAL A 32 -2.22 -6.71 -1.08
N GLY A 33 -0.91 -6.58 -0.95
CA GLY A 33 -0.29 -6.24 0.32
C GLY A 33 0.93 -5.34 0.15
N ARG A 34 1.24 -4.53 1.15
CA ARG A 34 2.46 -3.71 1.21
C ARG A 34 3.60 -4.38 1.96
N ALA A 35 4.81 -3.90 1.71
CA ALA A 35 6.02 -4.34 2.37
C ALA A 35 7.05 -3.21 2.53
N THR A 36 7.79 -3.22 3.63
CA THR A 36 9.07 -2.50 3.76
C THR A 36 10.20 -3.23 3.01
N SER A 37 10.08 -4.55 2.90
CA SER A 37 10.93 -5.42 2.08
C SER A 37 10.04 -6.44 1.36
N LEU A 38 9.89 -6.28 0.05
CA LEU A 38 9.07 -7.18 -0.79
C LEU A 38 9.52 -8.64 -0.66
N ARG A 39 10.83 -8.89 -0.72
CA ARG A 39 11.40 -10.24 -0.54
C ARG A 39 11.01 -10.86 0.81
N SER A 40 11.29 -10.18 1.91
CA SER A 40 11.05 -10.71 3.26
C SER A 40 9.56 -10.92 3.52
N ARG A 41 8.73 -9.99 3.02
CA ARG A 41 7.28 -10.06 3.21
C ARG A 41 6.67 -11.23 2.44
N VAL A 42 7.03 -11.42 1.18
CA VAL A 42 6.53 -12.55 0.39
C VAL A 42 7.05 -13.87 0.95
N ALA A 43 8.31 -13.93 1.39
CA ALA A 43 8.87 -15.13 2.04
C ALA A 43 8.07 -15.60 3.27
N SER A 44 7.48 -14.67 4.03
CA SER A 44 6.69 -15.02 5.22
C SER A 44 5.45 -15.87 4.92
N TYR A 45 4.89 -15.80 3.70
CA TYR A 45 3.72 -16.58 3.30
C TYR A 45 4.01 -18.08 3.14
N PHE A 46 5.29 -18.46 3.05
CA PHE A 46 5.73 -19.84 2.89
C PHE A 46 6.27 -20.45 4.18
N ARG A 47 6.09 -19.74 5.31
CA ARG A 47 6.38 -20.27 6.64
C ARG A 47 5.19 -21.10 7.15
N ALA A 48 5.48 -22.09 7.98
CA ALA A 48 4.49 -23.06 8.47
C ALA A 48 3.35 -22.42 9.29
N ASP A 49 3.60 -21.27 9.91
CA ASP A 49 2.66 -20.51 10.75
C ASP A 49 1.67 -19.63 9.95
N THR A 50 1.67 -19.70 8.62
CA THR A 50 0.76 -18.93 7.78
C THR A 50 -0.70 -19.34 8.01
N SER A 51 -1.61 -18.37 8.15
CA SER A 51 -3.04 -18.62 8.38
C SER A 51 -3.70 -19.36 7.21
N GLU A 52 -4.76 -20.13 7.51
CA GLU A 52 -5.43 -20.97 6.52
C GLU A 52 -5.97 -20.18 5.32
N SER A 53 -6.60 -19.02 5.57
CA SER A 53 -7.08 -18.14 4.49
C SER A 53 -5.95 -17.66 3.56
N LYS A 54 -4.75 -17.41 4.10
CA LYS A 54 -3.58 -17.03 3.28
C LYS A 54 -3.06 -18.23 2.49
N ARG A 55 -3.03 -19.43 3.08
CA ARG A 55 -2.64 -20.66 2.37
C ARG A 55 -3.59 -20.93 1.21
N GLU A 56 -4.89 -20.81 1.43
CA GLU A 56 -5.93 -20.98 0.40
C GLU A 56 -5.71 -19.99 -0.77
N MET A 57 -5.46 -18.72 -0.45
CA MET A 57 -5.13 -17.69 -1.44
C MET A 57 -3.87 -18.05 -2.25
N ILE A 58 -2.77 -18.45 -1.59
CA ILE A 58 -1.52 -18.84 -2.26
C ILE A 58 -1.77 -20.02 -3.20
N ASN A 59 -2.56 -21.01 -2.75
CA ASN A 59 -2.89 -22.19 -3.55
C ASN A 59 -3.69 -21.85 -4.82
N GLN A 60 -4.51 -20.79 -4.78
CA GLN A 60 -5.25 -20.27 -5.94
C GLN A 60 -4.39 -19.34 -6.82
N ALA A 61 -3.36 -18.72 -6.25
CA ALA A 61 -2.48 -17.85 -6.98
C ALA A 61 -1.68 -18.62 -8.04
N SER A 62 -1.52 -18.00 -9.20
CA SER A 62 -0.67 -18.47 -10.30
C SER A 62 0.48 -17.52 -10.59
N ARG A 63 0.36 -16.26 -10.16
CA ARG A 63 1.34 -15.22 -10.44
C ARG A 63 1.46 -14.26 -9.27
N LEU A 64 2.68 -13.76 -9.07
CA LEU A 64 2.99 -12.64 -8.18
C LEU A 64 3.48 -11.47 -9.01
N LYS A 65 2.91 -10.29 -8.78
CA LYS A 65 3.43 -9.01 -9.28
C LYS A 65 3.88 -8.15 -8.12
N HIS A 66 4.75 -7.19 -8.38
CA HIS A 66 5.12 -6.16 -7.41
C HIS A 66 5.35 -4.82 -8.11
N ILE A 67 5.28 -3.75 -7.32
CA ILE A 67 5.63 -2.38 -7.69
C ILE A 67 6.48 -1.85 -6.54
N GLU A 68 7.72 -1.45 -6.84
CA GLU A 68 8.59 -0.79 -5.88
C GLU A 68 8.12 0.64 -5.62
N THR A 69 8.34 1.13 -4.40
CA THR A 69 8.01 2.50 -4.00
C THR A 69 9.23 3.15 -3.36
N GLU A 70 9.38 4.47 -3.56
CA GLU A 70 10.51 5.23 -3.01
C GLU A 70 10.48 5.25 -1.49
N THR A 71 9.29 5.37 -0.90
CA THR A 71 9.11 5.36 0.54
C THR A 71 8.14 4.27 1.00
N VAL A 72 8.22 3.94 2.30
CA VAL A 72 7.24 3.05 2.95
C VAL A 72 5.85 3.66 2.93
N ILE A 73 5.76 4.98 3.03
CA ILE A 73 4.49 5.69 3.04
C ILE A 73 3.79 5.58 1.67
N ASP A 74 4.54 5.69 0.58
CA ASP A 74 4.01 5.48 -0.78
C ASP A 74 3.42 4.07 -0.95
N SER A 75 4.05 3.05 -0.35
CA SER A 75 3.52 1.69 -0.36
C SER A 75 2.15 1.58 0.31
N VAL A 76 1.90 2.38 1.37
CA VAL A 76 0.59 2.44 2.05
C VAL A 76 -0.46 3.06 1.14
N VAL A 77 -0.14 4.17 0.46
CA VAL A 77 -1.07 4.82 -0.48
C VAL A 77 -1.42 3.87 -1.62
N LEU A 78 -0.39 3.30 -2.24
CA LEU A 78 -0.55 2.47 -3.42
C LEU A 78 -1.34 1.20 -3.11
N GLU A 79 -1.06 0.55 -1.97
CA GLU A 79 -1.82 -0.61 -1.50
C GLU A 79 -3.31 -0.27 -1.37
N ALA A 80 -3.63 0.78 -0.61
CA ALA A 80 -5.01 1.18 -0.39
C ALA A 80 -5.73 1.55 -1.69
N ASN A 81 -5.06 2.24 -2.61
CA ASN A 81 -5.61 2.57 -3.93
C ASN A 81 -5.89 1.30 -4.76
N LEU A 82 -4.98 0.33 -4.76
CA LEU A 82 -5.14 -0.93 -5.49
C LEU A 82 -6.25 -1.80 -4.87
N ILE A 83 -6.36 -1.85 -3.54
CA ILE A 83 -7.45 -2.56 -2.85
C ILE A 83 -8.79 -1.93 -3.20
N LYS A 84 -8.91 -0.59 -3.13
CA LYS A 84 -10.14 0.12 -3.50
C LYS A 84 -10.50 -0.03 -4.98
N LYS A 85 -9.51 -0.10 -5.87
CA LYS A 85 -9.73 -0.27 -7.31
C LYS A 85 -10.17 -1.68 -7.67
N HIS A 86 -9.63 -2.70 -7.02
CA HIS A 86 -9.79 -4.10 -7.44
C HIS A 86 -10.65 -4.95 -6.52
N TRP A 87 -10.98 -4.47 -5.31
CA TRP A 87 -11.74 -5.18 -4.28
C TRP A 87 -11.35 -6.66 -4.12
N PRO A 88 -10.07 -7.00 -3.92
CA PRO A 88 -9.60 -8.38 -3.96
C PRO A 88 -10.35 -9.26 -2.95
N LYS A 89 -10.58 -10.53 -3.32
CA LYS A 89 -11.33 -11.50 -2.50
C LYS A 89 -10.76 -11.63 -1.08
N TYR A 90 -9.42 -11.68 -0.95
CA TYR A 90 -8.75 -11.96 0.32
C TYR A 90 -8.34 -10.72 1.13
N ASN A 91 -8.56 -9.50 0.63
CA ASN A 91 -8.37 -8.27 1.41
C ASN A 91 -9.64 -7.94 2.20
N VAL A 92 -9.87 -8.62 3.34
CA VAL A 92 -11.12 -8.46 4.10
C VAL A 92 -11.09 -7.24 5.04
N LYS A 93 -9.95 -6.96 5.69
CA LYS A 93 -9.83 -5.89 6.70
C LYS A 93 -9.62 -4.49 6.10
N ASP A 94 -8.91 -4.41 4.98
CA ASP A 94 -8.45 -3.14 4.40
C ASP A 94 -9.43 -2.56 3.37
N LYS A 95 -10.67 -3.07 3.33
CA LYS A 95 -11.77 -2.54 2.52
C LYS A 95 -12.44 -1.31 3.13
N ASP A 96 -12.00 -0.88 4.32
CA ASP A 96 -12.53 0.30 5.00
C ASP A 96 -12.29 1.58 4.16
N ASN A 97 -13.31 2.42 4.04
CA ASN A 97 -13.34 3.54 3.10
C ASN A 97 -12.60 4.79 3.62
N ARG A 98 -11.57 4.62 4.46
CA ARG A 98 -10.84 5.75 5.02
C ARG A 98 -10.11 6.50 3.91
N SER A 99 -10.31 7.81 3.88
CA SER A 99 -9.61 8.71 2.95
C SER A 99 -8.35 9.25 3.62
N PHE A 100 -7.20 9.08 3.00
CA PHE A 100 -5.96 9.68 3.49
C PHE A 100 -6.09 11.20 3.59
N SER A 101 -5.53 11.75 4.65
CA SER A 101 -5.41 13.20 4.87
C SER A 101 -3.95 13.62 4.69
N TYR A 102 -3.74 14.87 4.32
CA TYR A 102 -2.43 15.46 4.06
C TYR A 102 -2.39 16.81 4.76
N ILE A 103 -1.21 17.23 5.20
CA ILE A 103 -0.96 18.58 5.70
C ILE A 103 -0.34 19.35 4.54
N VAL A 104 -0.91 20.49 4.21
CA VAL A 104 -0.41 21.37 3.16
C VAL A 104 0.02 22.68 3.79
N LEU A 105 1.23 23.13 3.46
CA LEU A 105 1.78 24.42 3.85
C LEU A 105 2.02 25.26 2.59
N ASP A 106 1.62 26.53 2.63
CA ASP A 106 2.09 27.51 1.66
C ASP A 106 3.62 27.70 1.81
N LYS A 107 4.29 28.17 0.77
CA LYS A 107 5.71 28.54 0.78
C LYS A 107 5.95 30.00 1.16
N GLY A 108 4.91 30.78 1.45
CA GLY A 108 5.03 32.14 1.98
C GLY A 108 5.61 32.21 3.40
N ASP A 109 5.79 33.44 3.90
CA ASP A 109 6.52 33.71 5.16
C ASP A 109 5.77 33.28 6.44
N TYR A 110 4.44 33.17 6.38
CA TYR A 110 3.59 32.73 7.50
C TYR A 110 2.55 31.72 7.06
N PRO A 111 2.97 30.49 6.72
CA PRO A 111 2.06 29.50 6.17
C PRO A 111 1.20 28.88 7.26
N ALA A 112 -0.13 29.03 7.14
CA ALA A 112 -1.07 28.30 7.97
C ALA A 112 -1.24 26.87 7.44
N PRO A 113 -1.18 25.84 8.31
CA PRO A 113 -1.37 24.46 7.89
C PRO A 113 -2.82 24.17 7.50
N ILE A 114 -2.98 23.52 6.34
CA ILE A 114 -4.27 23.10 5.81
C ILE A 114 -4.32 21.57 5.79
N VAL A 115 -5.32 20.98 6.44
CA VAL A 115 -5.58 19.54 6.33
C VAL A 115 -6.44 19.28 5.09
N ALA A 116 -5.86 18.64 4.07
CA ALA A 116 -6.52 18.32 2.81
C ALA A 116 -6.74 16.81 2.63
N ARG A 117 -7.82 16.39 1.97
CA ARG A 117 -7.97 14.98 1.53
C ARG A 117 -7.21 14.72 0.24
N ALA A 118 -6.89 13.45 -0.05
CA ALA A 118 -6.19 13.04 -1.28
C ALA A 118 -6.78 13.65 -2.57
N ARG A 119 -8.11 13.72 -2.68
CA ARG A 119 -8.82 14.28 -3.85
C ARG A 119 -8.64 15.79 -4.03
N GLU A 120 -8.27 16.50 -2.96
CA GLU A 120 -8.13 17.96 -2.91
C GLU A 120 -6.72 18.42 -3.23
N LEU A 121 -5.74 17.50 -3.27
CA LEU A 121 -4.34 17.82 -3.58
C LEU A 121 -4.16 18.51 -4.93
N LYS A 122 -5.08 18.30 -5.88
CA LYS A 122 -5.09 19.02 -7.17
C LYS A 122 -5.21 20.54 -7.02
N LYS A 123 -5.74 21.02 -5.89
CA LYS A 123 -5.86 22.46 -5.57
C LYS A 123 -4.54 23.05 -5.06
N PHE A 124 -3.56 22.22 -4.71
CA PHE A 124 -2.32 22.61 -4.04
C PHE A 124 -1.10 22.14 -4.85
N PRO A 125 -0.75 22.85 -5.94
CA PRO A 125 0.40 22.48 -6.77
C PRO A 125 1.72 22.62 -5.98
N SER A 126 2.63 21.66 -6.16
CA SER A 126 3.92 21.61 -5.46
C SER A 126 4.84 22.81 -5.75
N SER A 127 4.53 23.61 -6.77
CA SER A 127 5.22 24.88 -7.05
C SER A 127 5.00 25.89 -5.91
N GLY A 128 3.77 26.05 -5.42
CA GLY A 128 3.40 26.99 -4.35
C GLY A 128 3.27 26.36 -2.97
N PHE A 129 3.11 25.04 -2.87
CA PHE A 129 2.80 24.37 -1.60
C PHE A 129 3.80 23.25 -1.27
N LYS A 130 4.05 23.04 0.02
CA LYS A 130 4.67 21.83 0.57
C LYS A 130 3.57 20.91 1.10
N ILE A 131 3.66 19.62 0.79
CA ILE A 131 2.63 18.64 1.14
C ILE A 131 3.28 17.53 1.98
N PHE A 132 2.68 17.22 3.12
CA PHE A 132 3.12 16.21 4.07
C PHE A 132 2.02 15.16 4.29
N GLY A 133 2.43 13.93 4.59
CA GLY A 133 1.54 12.76 4.70
C GLY A 133 1.83 11.74 3.60
N PRO A 134 0.86 10.88 3.24
CA PRO A 134 -0.47 10.68 3.84
C PRO A 134 -0.50 10.34 5.32
N TYR A 135 -1.55 10.80 6.00
CA TYR A 135 -1.97 10.38 7.33
C TYR A 135 -3.23 9.52 7.24
N GLY A 136 -3.29 8.47 8.06
CA GLY A 136 -4.40 7.51 8.07
C GLY A 136 -5.75 8.08 8.52
N SER A 137 -5.75 9.28 9.13
CA SER A 137 -6.96 10.04 9.47
C SER A 137 -6.63 11.54 9.59
N SER A 138 -7.65 12.39 9.51
CA SER A 138 -7.49 13.84 9.73
C SER A 138 -7.16 14.18 11.18
N LYS A 139 -7.55 13.31 12.13
CA LYS A 139 -7.17 13.45 13.54
C LYS A 139 -5.66 13.34 13.72
N ILE A 140 -5.04 12.31 13.15
CA ILE A 140 -3.57 12.15 13.19
C ILE A 140 -2.87 13.34 12.54
N ALA A 141 -3.41 13.87 11.44
CA ALA A 141 -2.86 15.06 10.80
C ALA A 141 -2.98 16.31 11.71
N GLY A 142 -4.08 16.45 12.45
CA GLY A 142 -4.27 17.52 13.43
C GLY A 142 -3.30 17.41 14.61
N ASP A 143 -3.17 16.21 15.19
CA ASP A 143 -2.26 15.95 16.32
C ASP A 143 -0.80 16.31 15.97
N VAL A 144 -0.38 16.13 14.71
CA VAL A 144 0.98 16.52 14.23
C VAL A 144 1.19 18.04 14.20
N LEU A 145 0.14 18.83 14.04
CA LEU A 145 0.22 20.29 14.01
C LEU A 145 0.26 20.91 15.41
N GLU A 146 -0.09 20.14 16.44
CA GLU A 146 -0.11 20.58 17.85
C GLU A 146 1.20 20.23 18.59
N LEU A 147 2.16 19.57 17.91
CA LEU A 147 3.51 19.25 18.43
C LEU A 147 4.48 20.42 18.24
#